data_AF-A0A433DN60-F1
#
_entry.id   AF-A0A433DN60-F1
#
_cell.length_a   1.000
_cell.length_b   1.000
_cell.length_c   1.000
_cell.angle_alpha   90.00
_cell.angle_beta   90.00
_cell.angle_gamma   90.00
#
_symmetry.space_group_name_H-M   'P 1'
#
loop_
_entity.id
_entity.type
_entity.pdbx_description
1 polymer ?
#
loop_
_entity_poly.entity_id
_entity_poly.type
_entity_poly.pdbx_seq_one_letter_code
_entity_poly.pdbx_strand_id
1 'polypeptide(L)'
;MFSSRARSILSALHVPLPHQPCNSSLLLVLPSVRLVSPRNPTLTFARSFSLKSLFSHPSADVSTPDRPPVLSPDHLFHPLSKSPIRQMRDRATLINKYGSCPVCYEEACAGDDANKTDAKAKHAKAKHAHECKAPTYECSDCGYPTHCSEGHYLSGKAEHNKYCAALREANEDEHDLRSGRKMPEFNFPGAQGFDEVVNMANWDVFFYTRGFPSMDTERSMRHVSKLLTHPITIASTLHQSSPFKVGKELTPEGLRSIAALRTTLYPREELAKDGVTLLPTDTIRIFLVGARAEASLPPHIWLQLAHLFPQTPFHIHFIGPDAIPSKGVPNKPFSTSLDARLTFTYDPSFYHQYHERIGGTTHFDPYRDVFFLFSPGFAHPLTRNGWRSSVANMLETKCAVFVTGFDEEDMKGDMAAFEKSHEEFDWILKPGENVFRSLKRDVNLEDLRHQIFANWGIWGVRGKRYEVTQPDEE
;
A
#
# COMPACT_ATOMS: atom_id res chain seq x y z
N MET A 1 -18.43 -4.09 -65.13
CA MET A 1 -17.71 -4.18 -66.42
C MET A 1 -16.38 -3.44 -66.30
N PHE A 2 -15.41 -3.80 -67.15
CA PHE A 2 -14.02 -3.32 -67.15
C PHE A 2 -13.83 -1.86 -67.60
N SER A 3 -12.77 -1.21 -67.09
CA SER A 3 -12.05 -0.06 -67.71
C SER A 3 -12.90 1.23 -67.89
N SER A 4 -12.39 2.44 -68.13
CA SER A 4 -11.05 3.04 -68.31
C SER A 4 -11.18 4.56 -67.98
N ARG A 5 -10.19 5.45 -67.80
CA ARG A 5 -8.73 5.56 -68.04
C ARG A 5 -8.16 6.60 -67.03
N ALA A 6 -6.87 6.65 -66.67
CA ALA A 6 -5.77 7.42 -67.31
C ALA A 6 -6.05 8.95 -67.49
N ARG A 7 -5.11 9.89 -67.27
CA ARG A 7 -3.63 9.76 -67.21
C ARG A 7 -2.94 11.07 -66.78
N SER A 8 -1.72 10.97 -66.24
CA SER A 8 -0.58 11.90 -66.46
C SER A 8 -0.70 13.30 -65.79
N ILE A 9 0.38 13.98 -65.38
CA ILE A 9 1.51 14.47 -66.20
C ILE A 9 2.77 14.77 -65.33
N LEU A 10 3.91 14.17 -65.73
CA LEU A 10 5.32 14.67 -65.66
C LEU A 10 5.95 15.05 -64.29
N SER A 11 7.27 14.91 -64.03
CA SER A 11 8.41 14.43 -64.86
C SER A 11 9.69 14.14 -64.03
N ALA A 12 10.50 13.18 -64.50
CA ALA A 12 11.99 13.18 -64.56
C ALA A 12 12.87 13.31 -63.27
N LEU A 13 14.12 12.80 -63.17
CA LEU A 13 14.92 11.77 -63.88
C LEU A 13 16.13 11.34 -62.99
N HIS A 14 16.82 10.25 -63.37
CA HIS A 14 17.98 9.54 -62.76
C HIS A 14 19.07 10.38 -61.98
N VAL A 15 19.75 9.95 -60.89
CA VAL A 15 20.46 8.67 -60.48
C VAL A 15 21.85 8.50 -61.18
N PRO A 16 22.99 8.05 -60.55
CA PRO A 16 23.39 7.78 -59.13
C PRO A 16 24.81 8.28 -58.64
N LEU A 17 25.05 8.18 -57.31
CA LEU A 17 26.27 7.84 -56.47
C LEU A 17 27.74 7.99 -57.00
N PRO A 18 28.73 8.38 -56.14
CA PRO A 18 29.56 7.38 -55.39
C PRO A 18 30.10 7.80 -53.97
N HIS A 19 31.09 7.06 -53.45
CA HIS A 19 31.53 6.85 -52.04
C HIS A 19 32.30 7.98 -51.26
N GLN A 20 32.19 7.87 -49.91
CA GLN A 20 33.07 8.26 -48.75
C GLN A 20 34.50 8.86 -48.97
N PRO A 21 35.04 9.71 -48.05
CA PRO A 21 35.46 9.26 -46.69
C PRO A 21 35.55 10.27 -45.49
N CYS A 22 35.82 9.70 -44.30
CA CYS A 22 36.59 10.20 -43.12
C CYS A 22 36.16 11.37 -42.18
N ASN A 23 36.25 11.05 -40.88
CA ASN A 23 36.76 11.82 -39.72
C ASN A 23 36.00 13.00 -39.06
N SER A 24 35.54 12.67 -37.83
CA SER A 24 35.83 13.35 -36.55
C SER A 24 35.15 14.66 -36.13
N SER A 25 34.55 14.58 -34.93
CA SER A 25 34.49 15.63 -33.90
C SER A 25 33.71 16.93 -34.18
N LEU A 26 32.45 16.96 -33.72
CA LEU A 26 31.94 18.12 -32.98
C LEU A 26 30.86 17.70 -31.98
N LEU A 27 31.22 17.74 -30.69
CA LEU A 27 30.32 17.50 -29.55
C LEU A 27 29.35 18.68 -29.42
N LEU A 28 28.07 18.46 -29.71
CA LEU A 28 27.00 19.37 -29.33
C LEU A 28 26.25 18.78 -28.13
N VAL A 29 26.74 19.15 -26.94
CA VAL A 29 26.15 18.74 -25.65
C VAL A 29 24.84 19.48 -25.47
N LEU A 30 23.72 18.80 -25.74
CA LEU A 30 22.40 19.26 -25.28
C LEU A 30 22.29 19.01 -23.77
N PRO A 31 21.89 20.00 -22.96
CA PRO A 31 21.77 19.82 -21.52
C PRO A 31 20.65 18.84 -21.21
N SER A 32 21.00 17.71 -20.59
CA SER A 32 20.02 16.77 -20.05
C SER A 32 19.24 17.48 -18.93
N VAL A 33 18.00 17.87 -19.21
CA VAL A 33 17.08 18.45 -18.23
C VAL A 33 16.73 17.36 -17.22
N ARG A 34 17.54 17.27 -16.16
CA ARG A 34 17.21 16.50 -14.98
C ARG A 34 15.99 17.13 -14.33
N LEU A 35 14.82 16.54 -14.55
CA LEU A 35 13.64 16.74 -13.72
C LEU A 35 13.97 16.22 -12.30
N VAL A 36 14.50 17.12 -11.49
CA VAL A 36 14.72 16.87 -10.06
C VAL A 36 13.35 16.81 -9.40
N SER A 37 12.89 15.60 -9.09
CA SER A 37 11.67 15.40 -8.32
C SER A 37 11.80 16.06 -6.94
N PRO A 38 10.89 16.98 -6.56
CA PRO A 38 10.90 17.56 -5.23
C PRO A 38 10.46 16.49 -4.21
N ARG A 39 11.41 16.04 -3.38
CA ARG A 39 11.12 15.20 -2.21
C ARG A 39 10.31 16.01 -1.19
N ASN A 40 8.98 15.84 -1.18
CA ASN A 40 8.18 16.23 -0.02
C ASN A 40 8.29 15.15 1.07
N PRO A 41 8.52 15.52 2.35
CA PRO A 41 8.88 14.59 3.40
C PRO A 41 7.66 14.14 4.23
N THR A 42 6.56 13.72 3.61
CA THR A 42 5.55 12.96 4.36
C THR A 42 6.23 11.70 4.90
N LEU A 43 6.42 11.62 6.21
CA LEU A 43 7.37 10.72 6.87
C LEU A 43 6.89 9.24 6.88
N THR A 44 6.82 8.61 5.71
CA THR A 44 6.73 7.16 5.54
C THR A 44 8.04 6.54 6.02
N PHE A 45 8.14 6.25 7.31
CA PHE A 45 9.33 5.66 7.92
C PHE A 45 9.42 4.14 7.68
N ALA A 46 9.29 3.72 6.42
CA ALA A 46 9.72 2.41 5.94
C ALA A 46 11.26 2.38 5.82
N ARG A 47 11.97 2.59 6.95
CA ARG A 47 13.42 2.34 7.04
C ARG A 47 13.68 1.01 7.69
N SER A 48 13.83 0.02 6.81
CA SER A 48 14.55 -1.25 6.97
C SER A 48 15.05 -1.60 8.38
N PHE A 49 14.51 -2.69 8.92
CA PHE A 49 15.20 -3.49 9.93
C PHE A 49 16.63 -3.78 9.47
N SER A 50 17.62 -3.39 10.28
CA SER A 50 19.03 -3.53 9.92
C SER A 50 19.49 -4.99 10.12
N LEU A 51 19.28 -5.83 9.11
CA LEU A 51 19.71 -7.24 9.06
C LEU A 51 21.23 -7.42 8.87
N LYS A 52 22.05 -6.67 9.62
CA LYS A 52 23.52 -6.85 9.67
C LYS A 52 23.91 -8.02 10.59
N SER A 53 23.37 -9.20 10.30
CA SER A 53 23.74 -10.48 10.95
C SER A 53 23.39 -11.71 10.07
N LEU A 54 23.64 -11.63 8.76
CA LEU A 54 23.32 -12.70 7.80
C LEU A 54 24.54 -13.27 7.03
N PHE A 55 25.72 -13.21 7.66
CA PHE A 55 26.88 -14.01 7.26
C PHE A 55 27.53 -14.66 8.48
N SER A 56 26.89 -15.72 8.98
CA SER A 56 27.52 -16.79 9.73
C SER A 56 27.21 -18.10 9.02
N HIS A 57 28.22 -18.95 8.85
CA HIS A 57 28.03 -20.32 8.40
C HIS A 57 27.18 -21.11 9.43
N PRO A 58 26.57 -22.25 9.04
CA PRO A 58 25.82 -23.10 9.96
C PRO A 58 26.77 -23.74 10.97
N SER A 59 26.95 -23.05 12.08
CA SER A 59 27.67 -23.50 13.27
C SER A 59 26.63 -23.97 14.29
N ALA A 60 26.89 -25.10 14.95
CA ALA A 60 25.97 -25.72 15.90
C ALA A 60 25.50 -24.73 16.98
N ASP A 61 24.20 -24.83 17.31
CA ASP A 61 23.45 -24.15 18.37
C ASP A 61 24.29 -23.33 19.39
N VAL A 62 24.57 -22.07 19.03
CA VAL A 62 25.11 -21.07 19.98
C VAL A 62 23.97 -20.16 20.39
N SER A 63 23.41 -20.44 21.56
CA SER A 63 22.55 -19.53 22.28
C SER A 63 23.31 -18.23 22.58
N THR A 64 23.05 -17.19 21.79
CA THR A 64 23.49 -15.84 22.15
C THR A 64 22.90 -15.50 23.52
N PRO A 65 23.69 -15.06 24.51
CA PRO A 65 23.16 -14.77 25.83
C PRO A 65 22.05 -13.72 25.71
N ASP A 66 20.86 -14.07 26.24
CA ASP A 66 19.67 -13.19 26.23
C ASP A 66 20.06 -11.84 26.83
N ARG A 67 20.19 -10.82 25.98
CA ARG A 67 20.36 -9.45 26.47
C ARG A 67 19.06 -9.07 27.17
N PRO A 68 19.09 -8.56 28.41
CA PRO A 68 17.87 -8.11 29.06
C PRO A 68 17.20 -7.04 28.21
N PRO A 69 15.85 -7.02 28.13
CA PRO A 69 15.14 -6.03 27.36
C PRO A 69 15.44 -4.62 27.91
N VAL A 70 15.49 -3.64 27.01
CA VAL A 70 15.77 -2.23 27.31
C VAL A 70 14.65 -1.61 28.15
N LEU A 71 13.43 -2.12 28.03
CA LEU A 71 12.25 -1.72 28.80
C LEU A 71 11.46 -2.96 29.25
N SER A 72 10.87 -2.88 30.44
CA SER A 72 9.90 -3.88 30.92
C SER A 72 8.50 -3.62 30.32
N PRO A 73 7.65 -4.65 30.16
CA PRO A 73 6.28 -4.50 29.65
C PRO A 73 5.41 -3.53 30.46
N ASP A 74 5.68 -3.42 31.77
CA ASP A 74 4.91 -2.58 32.70
C ASP A 74 5.33 -1.09 32.67
N HIS A 75 6.48 -0.76 32.05
CA HIS A 75 7.07 0.59 32.09
C HIS A 75 7.51 1.07 30.70
N LEU A 76 6.56 1.04 29.76
CA LEU A 76 6.75 1.42 28.36
C LEU A 76 6.52 2.91 28.08
N PHE A 77 5.85 3.63 28.98
CA PHE A 77 5.58 5.05 28.79
C PHE A 77 6.80 5.91 29.13
N HIS A 78 7.38 6.56 28.12
CA HIS A 78 8.43 7.57 28.28
C HIS A 78 8.14 8.80 27.40
N PRO A 79 8.37 10.03 27.87
CA PRO A 79 8.40 11.20 27.00
C PRO A 79 9.44 11.02 25.89
N LEU A 80 9.09 11.33 24.65
CA LEU A 80 9.88 10.92 23.48
C LEU A 80 11.32 11.46 23.52
N SER A 81 11.53 12.70 23.98
CA SER A 81 12.86 13.31 24.12
C SER A 81 13.74 12.64 25.17
N LYS A 82 13.13 12.09 26.24
CA LYS A 82 13.81 11.48 27.40
C LYS A 82 13.87 9.96 27.33
N SER A 83 13.18 9.34 26.37
CA SER A 83 13.17 7.89 26.17
C SER A 83 14.58 7.29 26.18
N PRO A 84 14.81 6.13 26.82
CA PRO A 84 16.09 5.43 26.73
C PRO A 84 16.41 4.99 25.29
N ILE A 85 15.39 4.80 24.45
CA ILE A 85 15.50 4.30 23.08
C ILE A 85 15.81 5.47 22.13
N ARG A 86 16.99 5.43 21.50
CA ARG A 86 17.46 6.47 20.57
C ARG A 86 16.43 6.80 19.47
N GLN A 87 15.80 5.79 18.88
CA GLN A 87 14.84 5.96 17.78
C GLN A 87 13.61 6.79 18.19
N MET A 88 13.24 6.78 19.48
CA MET A 88 12.14 7.58 20.02
C MET A 88 12.55 9.04 20.22
N ARG A 89 13.81 9.28 20.64
CA ARG A 89 14.41 10.63 20.67
C ARG A 89 14.59 11.22 19.27
N ASP A 90 14.97 10.39 18.30
CA ASP A 90 15.03 10.77 16.89
C ASP A 90 13.60 11.14 16.37
N ARG A 91 12.55 10.43 16.80
CA ARG A 91 11.13 10.76 16.50
C ARG A 91 10.72 12.11 17.10
N ALA A 92 11.04 12.40 18.37
CA ALA A 92 10.83 13.73 18.96
C ALA A 92 11.52 14.82 18.15
N THR A 93 12.78 14.60 17.76
CA THR A 93 13.58 15.55 16.97
C THR A 93 12.94 15.86 15.61
N LEU A 94 12.28 14.88 14.96
CA LEU A 94 11.53 15.11 13.72
C LEU A 94 10.28 15.95 13.96
N ILE A 95 9.50 15.67 15.01
CA ILE A 95 8.29 16.45 15.34
C ILE A 95 8.66 17.89 15.68
N ASN A 96 9.71 18.12 16.46
CA ASN A 96 10.19 19.46 16.79
C ASN A 96 10.73 20.23 15.56
N LYS A 97 11.09 19.53 14.47
CA LYS A 97 11.66 20.15 13.26
C LYS A 97 10.61 20.43 12.18
N TYR A 98 9.64 19.54 12.02
CA TYR A 98 8.66 19.58 10.94
C TYR A 98 7.23 19.86 11.41
N GLY A 99 6.95 19.66 12.71
CA GLY A 99 5.66 19.92 13.32
C GLY A 99 5.43 21.40 13.63
N SER A 100 4.15 21.76 13.81
CA SER A 100 3.70 23.10 14.16
C SER A 100 2.82 23.08 15.41
N CYS A 101 2.97 24.09 16.29
CA CYS A 101 2.07 24.23 17.43
C CYS A 101 0.65 24.61 16.97
N PRO A 102 -0.41 23.86 17.38
CA PRO A 102 -1.77 24.08 16.89
C PRO A 102 -2.34 25.44 17.30
N VAL A 103 -2.05 25.90 18.53
CA VAL A 103 -2.50 27.21 19.01
C VAL A 103 -1.86 28.36 18.24
N CYS A 104 -0.55 28.30 17.94
CA CYS A 104 0.09 29.31 17.08
C CYS A 104 -0.52 29.35 15.68
N TYR A 105 -0.92 28.19 15.15
CA TYR A 105 -1.58 28.07 13.86
C TYR A 105 -2.98 28.71 13.89
N GLU A 106 -3.76 28.46 14.95
CA GLU A 106 -5.08 29.06 15.15
C GLU A 106 -5.00 30.58 15.36
N GLU A 107 -4.07 31.07 16.16
CA GLU A 107 -3.78 32.51 16.36
C GLU A 107 -3.40 33.18 15.04
N ALA A 108 -2.54 32.55 14.22
CA ALA A 108 -2.13 33.09 12.93
C ALA A 108 -3.27 33.12 11.90
N CYS A 109 -4.19 32.14 11.93
CA CYS A 109 -5.39 32.13 11.08
C CYS A 109 -6.50 33.07 11.57
N ALA A 110 -6.57 33.38 12.87
CA ALA A 110 -7.61 34.25 13.44
C ALA A 110 -7.49 35.72 13.01
N GLY A 111 -6.31 36.15 12.57
CA GLY A 111 -6.07 37.53 12.08
C GLY A 111 -6.43 37.77 10.61
N ASP A 112 -6.92 36.75 9.87
CA ASP A 112 -7.07 36.80 8.41
C ASP A 112 -8.56 36.71 7.99
N ASP A 113 -9.24 37.87 7.94
CA ASP A 113 -10.70 38.01 7.81
C ASP A 113 -11.37 37.18 6.67
N ALA A 114 -12.61 36.76 6.98
CA ALA A 114 -13.41 35.73 6.32
C ALA A 114 -13.93 36.02 4.88
N ASN A 115 -13.23 36.81 4.07
CA ASN A 115 -13.69 37.22 2.73
C ASN A 115 -12.66 36.98 1.61
N LYS A 116 -12.01 35.81 1.62
CA LYS A 116 -11.02 35.40 0.61
C LYS A 116 -11.43 34.07 -0.04
N THR A 117 -11.65 34.08 -1.35
CA THR A 117 -12.00 32.91 -2.17
C THR A 117 -10.94 31.78 -2.07
N ASP A 118 -11.37 30.54 -2.33
CA ASP A 118 -10.66 29.29 -1.96
C ASP A 118 -9.19 29.19 -2.43
N ALA A 119 -8.85 29.87 -3.52
CA ALA A 119 -7.48 29.93 -4.05
C ALA A 119 -6.52 30.76 -3.15
N LYS A 120 -7.02 31.80 -2.47
CA LYS A 120 -6.24 32.63 -1.54
C LYS A 120 -6.09 31.99 -0.16
N ALA A 121 -7.10 31.25 0.30
CA ALA A 121 -7.04 30.51 1.58
C ALA A 121 -5.86 29.51 1.59
N LYS A 122 -5.58 28.83 0.48
CA LYS A 122 -4.43 27.91 0.35
C LYS A 122 -3.07 28.63 0.39
N HIS A 123 -2.97 29.84 -0.19
CA HIS A 123 -1.75 30.66 -0.10
C HIS A 123 -1.53 31.23 1.30
N ALA A 124 -2.58 31.63 2.01
CA ALA A 124 -2.49 32.01 3.42
C ALA A 124 -1.98 30.86 4.28
N LYS A 125 -2.55 29.65 4.13
CA LYS A 125 -2.13 28.43 4.85
C LYS A 125 -0.63 28.16 4.77
N ALA A 126 -0.04 28.31 3.58
CA ALA A 126 1.39 28.13 3.36
C ALA A 126 2.26 29.25 3.96
N LYS A 127 1.72 30.48 4.07
CA LYS A 127 2.41 31.64 4.67
C LYS A 127 2.43 31.54 6.20
N HIS A 128 1.31 31.21 6.84
CA HIS A 128 1.21 31.10 8.31
C HIS A 128 2.01 29.92 8.87
N ALA A 129 2.25 28.87 8.10
CA ALA A 129 3.15 27.76 8.48
C ALA A 129 4.57 28.25 8.82
N HIS A 130 5.01 29.38 8.27
CA HIS A 130 6.33 29.97 8.51
C HIS A 130 6.40 30.83 9.80
N GLU A 131 5.24 31.10 10.41
CA GLU A 131 5.05 31.92 11.61
C GLU A 131 4.74 31.03 12.84
N CYS A 132 4.29 29.80 12.61
CA CYS A 132 4.03 28.80 13.63
C CYS A 132 5.32 28.34 14.32
N LYS A 133 5.36 28.43 15.65
CA LYS A 133 6.49 27.91 16.44
C LYS A 133 6.47 26.38 16.45
N ALA A 134 7.66 25.79 16.40
CA ALA A 134 7.87 24.36 16.59
C ALA A 134 7.29 23.87 17.93
N PRO A 135 6.70 22.67 17.99
CA PRO A 135 6.35 22.03 19.25
C PRO A 135 7.63 21.61 19.99
N THR A 136 7.71 21.96 21.27
CA THR A 136 8.86 21.68 22.14
C THR A 136 8.44 21.29 23.56
N TYR A 137 7.22 21.65 23.97
CA TYR A 137 6.58 21.21 25.19
C TYR A 137 5.99 19.81 25.00
N GLU A 138 6.52 18.84 25.74
CA GLU A 138 6.01 17.48 25.81
C GLU A 138 4.87 17.37 26.81
N CYS A 139 3.74 16.83 26.39
CA CYS A 139 2.61 16.56 27.28
C CYS A 139 2.95 15.43 28.26
N SER A 140 2.66 15.62 29.55
CA SER A 140 2.88 14.63 30.61
C SER A 140 2.18 13.30 30.36
N ASP A 141 1.03 13.34 29.69
CA ASP A 141 0.08 12.22 29.66
C ASP A 141 0.27 11.33 28.43
N CYS A 142 0.69 11.92 27.29
CA CYS A 142 1.00 11.19 26.06
C CYS A 142 2.49 11.15 25.69
N GLY A 143 3.34 12.00 26.27
CA GLY A 143 4.79 12.01 26.06
C GLY A 143 5.25 12.58 24.72
N TYR A 144 4.33 13.06 23.88
CA TYR A 144 4.64 13.69 22.59
C TYR A 144 4.86 15.22 22.74
N PRO A 145 5.83 15.82 22.01
CA PRO A 145 5.98 17.27 21.89
C PRO A 145 4.84 17.83 21.04
N THR A 146 3.93 18.59 21.63
CA THR A 146 2.64 18.97 21.01
C THR A 146 2.45 20.49 20.86
N HIS A 147 3.05 21.29 21.76
CA HIS A 147 2.89 22.74 21.79
C HIS A 147 4.25 23.41 21.92
N CYS A 148 4.38 24.69 21.56
CA CYS A 148 5.67 25.41 21.68
C CYS A 148 6.00 25.85 23.11
N SER A 149 5.03 25.85 24.02
CA SER A 149 5.19 26.22 25.43
C SER A 149 4.05 25.66 26.28
N GLU A 150 4.25 25.64 27.59
CA GLU A 150 3.23 25.24 28.56
C GLU A 150 1.97 26.12 28.49
N GLY A 151 2.13 27.44 28.31
CA GLY A 151 0.99 28.37 28.15
C GLY A 151 0.12 28.02 26.94
N HIS A 152 0.73 27.67 25.81
CA HIS A 152 -0.01 27.24 24.61
C HIS A 152 -0.60 25.83 24.78
N TYR A 153 0.04 24.95 25.56
CA TYR A 153 -0.57 23.67 25.94
C TYR A 153 -1.81 23.87 26.82
N LEU A 154 -1.78 24.81 27.77
CA LEU A 154 -2.91 25.08 28.66
C LEU A 154 -4.10 25.69 27.91
N SER A 155 -3.87 26.59 26.95
CA SER A 155 -4.96 27.12 26.09
C SER A 155 -5.49 26.07 25.11
N GLY A 156 -4.61 25.29 24.48
CA GLY A 156 -4.96 24.20 23.57
C GLY A 156 -5.46 22.91 24.22
N LYS A 157 -5.51 22.83 25.56
CA LYS A 157 -5.71 21.57 26.31
C LYS A 157 -7.01 20.86 25.96
N ALA A 158 -8.10 21.60 25.75
CA ALA A 158 -9.40 21.03 25.43
C ALA A 158 -9.40 20.25 24.10
N GLU A 159 -8.76 20.80 23.06
CA GLU A 159 -8.57 20.13 21.78
C GLU A 159 -7.55 18.98 21.89
N HIS A 160 -6.44 19.19 22.60
CA HIS A 160 -5.42 18.17 22.81
C HIS A 160 -5.99 16.90 23.47
N ASN A 161 -6.86 17.05 24.48
CA ASN A 161 -7.46 15.93 25.20
C ASN A 161 -8.23 14.96 24.28
N LYS A 162 -8.77 15.42 23.13
CA LYS A 162 -9.51 14.57 22.18
C LYS A 162 -8.65 13.46 21.57
N TYR A 163 -7.35 13.69 21.40
CA TYR A 163 -6.42 12.76 20.74
C TYR A 163 -5.21 12.37 21.61
N CYS A 164 -5.07 12.95 22.81
CA CYS A 164 -4.01 12.65 23.78
C CYS A 164 -3.93 11.14 24.13
N ALA A 165 -5.05 10.50 24.42
CA ALA A 165 -5.09 9.06 24.76
C ALA A 165 -4.50 8.20 23.63
N ALA A 166 -4.85 8.49 22.38
CA ALA A 166 -4.34 7.76 21.22
C ALA A 166 -2.86 8.06 20.91
N LEU A 167 -2.37 9.27 21.23
CA LEU A 167 -0.93 9.56 21.19
C LEU A 167 -0.17 8.78 22.28
N ARG A 168 -0.74 8.63 23.48
CA ARG A 168 -0.17 7.80 24.55
C ARG A 168 -0.09 6.34 24.11
N GLU A 169 -1.18 5.83 23.55
CA GLU A 169 -1.29 4.47 23.02
C GLU A 169 -0.19 4.20 21.97
N ALA A 170 -0.04 5.10 20.99
CA ALA A 170 1.03 5.03 20.00
C ALA A 170 2.44 5.22 20.59
N ASN A 171 2.58 5.92 21.71
CA ASN A 171 3.86 6.07 22.40
C ASN A 171 4.30 4.74 23.05
N GLU A 172 3.38 4.10 23.78
CA GLU A 172 3.64 2.82 24.47
C GLU A 172 3.91 1.69 23.47
N ASP A 173 3.17 1.60 22.36
CA ASP A 173 3.42 0.65 21.27
C ASP A 173 4.81 0.80 20.64
N GLU A 174 5.17 2.03 20.27
CA GLU A 174 6.44 2.28 19.59
C GLU A 174 7.64 2.03 20.55
N HIS A 175 7.45 2.21 21.86
CA HIS A 175 8.40 1.76 22.87
C HIS A 175 8.44 0.24 23.01
N ASP A 176 7.29 -0.44 23.02
CA ASP A 176 7.22 -1.89 23.18
C ASP A 176 7.86 -2.62 22.00
N LEU A 177 7.53 -2.22 20.77
CA LEU A 177 8.16 -2.70 19.52
C LEU A 177 9.68 -2.52 19.48
N ARG A 178 10.25 -1.67 20.34
CA ARG A 178 11.69 -1.37 20.42
C ARG A 178 12.31 -1.74 21.78
N SER A 179 11.53 -2.29 22.70
CA SER A 179 11.98 -2.73 24.03
C SER A 179 13.02 -3.85 23.93
N GLY A 180 13.00 -4.63 22.85
CA GLY A 180 13.81 -5.84 22.71
C GLY A 180 13.25 -7.04 23.48
N ARG A 181 12.03 -6.96 24.03
CA ARG A 181 11.36 -8.14 24.60
C ARG A 181 11.10 -9.19 23.51
N LYS A 182 10.99 -10.45 23.93
CA LYS A 182 10.45 -11.51 23.06
C LYS A 182 8.95 -11.24 22.84
N MET A 183 8.53 -11.31 21.58
CA MET A 183 7.16 -11.03 21.14
C MET A 183 6.49 -12.35 20.72
N PRO A 184 5.87 -13.09 21.66
CA PRO A 184 5.16 -14.33 21.32
C PRO A 184 4.03 -14.08 20.32
N GLU A 185 3.46 -12.87 20.28
CA GLU A 185 2.44 -12.48 19.31
C GLU A 185 2.89 -12.55 17.84
N PHE A 186 4.20 -12.56 17.58
CA PHE A 186 4.79 -12.72 16.24
C PHE A 186 5.11 -14.17 15.87
N ASN A 187 4.78 -15.14 16.72
CA ASN A 187 4.86 -16.56 16.38
C ASN A 187 3.63 -16.96 15.54
N PHE A 188 3.70 -16.72 14.23
CA PHE A 188 2.56 -16.94 13.33
C PHE A 188 2.36 -18.42 12.97
N PRO A 189 1.11 -18.91 12.89
CA PRO A 189 0.82 -20.30 12.59
C PRO A 189 1.19 -20.68 11.15
N GLY A 190 1.51 -21.97 10.97
CA GLY A 190 1.82 -22.56 9.66
C GLY A 190 0.60 -22.70 8.74
N ALA A 191 0.73 -23.59 7.75
CA ALA A 191 -0.41 -24.06 6.96
C ALA A 191 -1.43 -24.75 7.87
N GLN A 192 -2.71 -24.64 7.50
CA GLN A 192 -3.82 -25.26 8.25
C GLN A 192 -3.97 -26.74 7.94
N GLY A 193 -4.56 -27.47 8.88
CA GLY A 193 -5.10 -28.80 8.64
C GLY A 193 -6.27 -28.77 7.66
N PHE A 194 -6.53 -29.90 7.01
CA PHE A 194 -7.64 -30.04 6.06
C PHE A 194 -9.02 -29.82 6.72
N ASP A 195 -9.16 -30.20 7.99
CA ASP A 195 -10.41 -30.10 8.77
C ASP A 195 -10.60 -28.72 9.45
N GLU A 196 -9.63 -27.81 9.36
CA GLU A 196 -9.67 -26.50 10.04
C GLU A 196 -10.41 -25.44 9.19
N VAL A 197 -11.43 -24.81 9.77
CA VAL A 197 -12.28 -23.83 9.06
C VAL A 197 -11.99 -22.40 9.52
N VAL A 198 -11.43 -21.59 8.61
CA VAL A 198 -11.22 -20.15 8.84
C VAL A 198 -12.54 -19.39 8.83
N ASN A 199 -12.75 -18.56 9.84
CA ASN A 199 -13.80 -17.54 9.83
C ASN A 199 -13.17 -16.13 9.79
N MET A 200 -13.48 -15.37 8.74
CA MET A 200 -12.92 -14.03 8.50
C MET A 200 -13.87 -12.88 8.87
N ALA A 201 -14.75 -13.09 9.86
CA ALA A 201 -15.72 -12.07 10.28
C ALA A 201 -15.11 -10.85 11.01
N ASN A 202 -14.03 -11.05 11.77
CA ASN A 202 -13.25 -10.00 12.45
C ASN A 202 -11.84 -10.53 12.81
N TRP A 203 -10.97 -9.67 13.37
CA TRP A 203 -9.62 -10.05 13.78
C TRP A 203 -9.61 -11.15 14.87
N ASP A 204 -10.45 -11.05 15.89
CA ASP A 204 -10.45 -11.98 17.04
C ASP A 204 -10.78 -13.42 16.62
N VAL A 205 -11.87 -13.58 15.86
CA VAL A 205 -12.35 -14.86 15.34
C VAL A 205 -11.39 -15.40 14.28
N PHE A 206 -10.77 -14.54 13.49
CA PHE A 206 -9.71 -14.94 12.56
C PHE A 206 -8.49 -15.50 13.29
N PHE A 207 -7.97 -14.80 14.31
CA PHE A 207 -6.83 -15.26 15.10
C PHE A 207 -7.11 -16.58 15.82
N TYR A 208 -8.30 -16.70 16.42
CA TYR A 208 -8.75 -17.94 17.07
C TYR A 208 -8.83 -19.11 16.08
N THR A 209 -9.57 -18.95 14.97
CA THR A 209 -9.77 -20.04 13.99
C THR A 209 -8.50 -20.43 13.24
N ARG A 210 -7.51 -19.53 13.12
CA ARG A 210 -6.21 -19.83 12.51
C ARG A 210 -5.17 -20.43 13.46
N GLY A 211 -5.45 -20.54 14.76
CA GLY A 211 -4.48 -21.03 15.74
C GLY A 211 -3.32 -20.05 15.99
N PHE A 212 -3.57 -18.74 15.96
CA PHE A 212 -2.59 -17.78 16.47
C PHE A 212 -2.45 -17.92 18.00
N PRO A 213 -1.30 -17.51 18.59
CA PRO A 213 -1.18 -17.35 20.04
C PRO A 213 -2.30 -16.49 20.61
N SER A 214 -2.69 -16.72 21.86
CA SER A 214 -3.73 -15.91 22.50
C SER A 214 -3.28 -14.44 22.58
N MET A 215 -4.12 -13.56 22.03
CA MET A 215 -3.84 -12.11 22.02
C MET A 215 -4.37 -11.50 23.31
N ASP A 216 -3.67 -11.75 24.41
CA ASP A 216 -4.13 -11.41 25.77
C ASP A 216 -4.26 -9.88 26.02
N THR A 217 -3.72 -9.05 25.12
CA THR A 217 -3.80 -7.58 25.22
C THR A 217 -4.14 -6.94 23.88
N GLU A 218 -4.84 -5.80 23.94
CA GLU A 218 -5.10 -4.96 22.76
C GLU A 218 -3.81 -4.50 22.07
N ARG A 219 -2.71 -4.32 22.81
CA ARG A 219 -1.39 -3.98 22.25
C ARG A 219 -0.88 -5.09 21.32
N SER A 220 -0.96 -6.35 21.74
CA SER A 220 -0.60 -7.50 20.91
C SER A 220 -1.42 -7.53 19.61
N MET A 221 -2.73 -7.29 19.69
CA MET A 221 -3.59 -7.20 18.51
C MET A 221 -3.21 -6.03 17.58
N ARG A 222 -2.88 -4.86 18.14
CA ARG A 222 -2.46 -3.68 17.37
C ARG A 222 -1.11 -3.93 16.68
N HIS A 223 -0.16 -4.60 17.32
CA HIS A 223 1.10 -5.03 16.70
C HIS A 223 0.91 -6.03 15.55
N VAL A 224 0.12 -7.07 15.76
CA VAL A 224 -0.07 -8.17 14.78
C VAL A 224 -0.91 -7.73 13.59
N SER A 225 -2.02 -7.03 13.83
CA SER A 225 -2.87 -6.49 12.74
C SER A 225 -2.11 -5.52 11.84
N LYS A 226 -1.15 -4.74 12.37
CA LYS A 226 -0.32 -3.83 11.57
C LYS A 226 0.56 -4.55 10.54
N LEU A 227 1.06 -5.74 10.85
CA LEU A 227 1.84 -6.56 9.91
C LEU A 227 0.93 -7.30 8.92
N LEU A 228 -0.17 -7.85 9.42
CA LEU A 228 -1.06 -8.74 8.67
C LEU A 228 -2.12 -8.02 7.82
N THR A 229 -2.39 -6.73 8.05
CA THR A 229 -3.50 -6.02 7.38
C THR A 229 -3.44 -6.15 5.86
N HIS A 230 -2.27 -6.02 5.22
CA HIS A 230 -2.15 -6.11 3.76
C HIS A 230 -2.46 -7.53 3.22
N PRO A 231 -1.74 -8.61 3.61
CA PRO A 231 -2.05 -9.96 3.12
C PRO A 231 -3.44 -10.46 3.53
N ILE A 232 -3.94 -10.12 4.72
CA ILE A 232 -5.25 -10.59 5.20
C ILE A 232 -6.41 -9.78 4.59
N THR A 233 -6.21 -8.51 4.22
CA THR A 233 -7.18 -7.79 3.38
C THR A 233 -7.33 -8.47 2.02
N ILE A 234 -6.23 -8.86 1.38
CA ILE A 234 -6.27 -9.63 0.11
C ILE A 234 -6.93 -10.99 0.31
N ALA A 235 -6.55 -11.72 1.36
CA ALA A 235 -7.16 -13.01 1.64
C ALA A 235 -8.68 -12.88 1.89
N SER A 236 -9.12 -11.89 2.67
CA SER A 236 -10.54 -11.73 3.03
C SER A 236 -11.45 -11.29 1.89
N THR A 237 -10.94 -10.64 0.84
CA THR A 237 -11.73 -10.39 -0.38
C THR A 237 -11.88 -11.65 -1.23
N LEU A 238 -10.87 -12.53 -1.25
CA LEU A 238 -10.82 -13.72 -2.10
C LEU A 238 -11.44 -14.97 -1.45
N HIS A 239 -11.20 -15.17 -0.14
CA HIS A 239 -11.55 -16.37 0.61
C HIS A 239 -13.06 -16.62 0.68
N GLN A 240 -13.48 -17.89 0.72
CA GLN A 240 -14.90 -18.26 0.71
C GLN A 240 -15.70 -17.72 1.91
N SER A 241 -15.09 -17.65 3.10
CA SER A 241 -15.69 -17.06 4.32
C SER A 241 -15.46 -15.54 4.43
N SER A 242 -15.36 -14.84 3.31
CA SER A 242 -15.22 -13.38 3.22
C SER A 242 -16.29 -12.63 4.03
N PRO A 243 -15.97 -11.53 4.75
CA PRO A 243 -16.95 -10.78 5.54
C PRO A 243 -17.98 -10.02 4.70
N PHE A 244 -17.71 -9.80 3.40
CA PHE A 244 -18.56 -9.04 2.49
C PHE A 244 -19.83 -9.82 2.10
N LYS A 245 -21.00 -9.22 2.27
CA LYS A 245 -22.29 -9.85 1.96
C LYS A 245 -22.78 -9.43 0.58
N VAL A 246 -23.33 -10.40 -0.17
CA VAL A 246 -23.94 -10.18 -1.49
C VAL A 246 -25.13 -9.21 -1.34
N GLY A 247 -25.23 -8.23 -2.24
CA GLY A 247 -26.27 -7.20 -2.27
C GLY A 247 -26.00 -6.02 -1.34
N LYS A 248 -25.40 -6.25 -0.15
CA LYS A 248 -24.99 -5.18 0.77
C LYS A 248 -23.67 -4.55 0.34
N GLU A 249 -22.53 -5.17 0.63
CA GLU A 249 -21.21 -4.68 0.21
C GLU A 249 -20.85 -5.14 -1.21
N LEU A 250 -21.07 -6.43 -1.52
CA LEU A 250 -20.68 -7.01 -2.81
C LEU A 250 -21.79 -6.87 -3.85
N THR A 251 -21.45 -6.37 -5.05
CA THR A 251 -22.39 -6.21 -6.16
C THR A 251 -22.56 -7.51 -6.95
N PRO A 252 -23.56 -7.61 -7.86
CA PRO A 252 -23.67 -8.76 -8.78
C PRO A 252 -22.42 -8.96 -9.65
N GLU A 253 -21.81 -7.88 -10.15
CA GLU A 253 -20.56 -7.94 -10.92
C GLU A 253 -19.35 -8.31 -10.06
N GLY A 254 -19.34 -7.92 -8.79
CA GLY A 254 -18.36 -8.38 -7.82
C GLY A 254 -18.49 -9.86 -7.51
N LEU A 255 -19.72 -10.36 -7.36
CA LEU A 255 -19.96 -11.79 -7.20
C LEU A 255 -19.48 -12.58 -8.42
N ARG A 256 -19.78 -12.13 -9.65
CA ARG A 256 -19.27 -12.74 -10.90
C ARG A 256 -17.73 -12.75 -10.94
N SER A 257 -17.08 -11.64 -10.58
CA SER A 257 -15.62 -11.48 -10.63
C SER A 257 -14.90 -12.31 -9.56
N ILE A 258 -15.41 -12.33 -8.33
CA ILE A 258 -14.84 -13.13 -7.23
C ILE A 258 -15.15 -14.61 -7.42
N ALA A 259 -16.32 -14.99 -7.94
CA ALA A 259 -16.63 -16.38 -8.26
C ALA A 259 -15.67 -16.96 -9.31
N ALA A 260 -15.31 -16.18 -10.34
CA ALA A 260 -14.28 -16.55 -11.30
C ALA A 260 -12.94 -16.90 -10.61
N LEU A 261 -12.37 -15.96 -9.84
CA LEU A 261 -11.14 -16.18 -9.06
C LEU A 261 -11.26 -17.38 -8.11
N ARG A 262 -12.43 -17.57 -7.47
CA ARG A 262 -12.69 -18.70 -6.57
C ARG A 262 -12.67 -20.07 -7.27
N THR A 263 -13.00 -20.16 -8.57
CA THR A 263 -12.84 -21.44 -9.30
C THR A 263 -11.39 -21.87 -9.47
N THR A 264 -10.43 -20.93 -9.45
CA THR A 264 -8.98 -21.23 -9.43
C THR A 264 -8.44 -21.41 -8.00
N LEU A 265 -8.91 -20.61 -7.04
CA LEU A 265 -8.51 -20.73 -5.61
C LEU A 265 -8.93 -22.05 -4.96
N TYR A 266 -10.09 -22.56 -5.35
CA TYR A 266 -10.72 -23.77 -4.85
C TYR A 266 -10.99 -24.70 -6.03
N PRO A 267 -9.95 -25.40 -6.54
CA PRO A 267 -10.18 -26.43 -7.53
C PRO A 267 -11.17 -27.44 -6.95
N ARG A 268 -12.09 -27.93 -7.77
CA ARG A 268 -12.74 -29.20 -7.45
C ARG A 268 -11.65 -30.27 -7.46
N GLU A 269 -11.79 -31.27 -6.59
CA GLU A 269 -10.86 -32.40 -6.50
C GLU A 269 -10.99 -33.30 -7.74
N GLU A 270 -10.58 -32.77 -8.89
CA GLU A 270 -10.38 -33.52 -10.12
C GLU A 270 -9.07 -34.29 -9.96
N LEU A 271 -9.20 -35.52 -9.47
CA LEU A 271 -8.18 -36.55 -9.57
C LEU A 271 -7.62 -36.55 -11.00
N ALA A 272 -6.32 -36.29 -11.15
CA ALA A 272 -5.65 -36.57 -12.41
C ALA A 272 -5.91 -38.04 -12.79
N LYS A 273 -6.03 -38.32 -14.09
CA LYS A 273 -6.41 -39.66 -14.59
C LYS A 273 -5.49 -40.81 -14.11
N ASP A 274 -4.30 -40.46 -13.63
CA ASP A 274 -3.27 -41.37 -13.13
C ASP A 274 -3.34 -41.59 -11.60
N GLY A 275 -4.29 -40.98 -10.89
CA GLY A 275 -4.64 -41.26 -9.48
C GLY A 275 -3.60 -40.87 -8.40
N VAL A 276 -2.41 -40.41 -8.79
CA VAL A 276 -1.28 -40.15 -7.86
C VAL A 276 -0.83 -38.68 -7.87
N THR A 277 -1.06 -37.94 -8.95
CA THR A 277 -0.56 -36.58 -9.12
C THR A 277 -1.66 -35.55 -8.91
N LEU A 278 -1.59 -34.76 -7.83
CA LEU A 278 -2.29 -33.48 -7.78
C LEU A 278 -1.60 -32.55 -8.78
N LEU A 279 -2.30 -32.20 -9.87
CA LEU A 279 -1.85 -31.14 -10.78
C LEU A 279 -1.78 -29.83 -9.96
N PRO A 280 -0.66 -29.09 -9.99
CA PRO A 280 -0.64 -27.73 -9.48
C PRO A 280 -1.74 -26.93 -10.17
N THR A 281 -2.59 -26.28 -9.39
CA THR A 281 -3.55 -25.32 -9.95
C THR A 281 -2.82 -24.16 -10.59
N ASP A 282 -3.51 -23.49 -11.50
CA ASP A 282 -2.99 -22.29 -12.14
C ASP A 282 -2.59 -21.23 -11.12
N THR A 283 -1.45 -20.58 -11.35
CA THR A 283 -0.95 -19.54 -10.46
C THR A 283 -1.83 -18.31 -10.48
N ILE A 284 -2.23 -17.83 -9.30
CA ILE A 284 -2.95 -16.57 -9.17
C ILE A 284 -1.96 -15.42 -9.03
N ARG A 285 -2.09 -14.42 -9.91
CA ARG A 285 -1.18 -13.27 -9.98
C ARG A 285 -1.81 -12.07 -9.30
N ILE A 286 -1.14 -11.56 -8.27
CA ILE A 286 -1.62 -10.47 -7.43
C ILE A 286 -0.74 -9.25 -7.72
N PHE A 287 -1.32 -8.24 -8.36
CA PHE A 287 -0.63 -7.02 -8.78
C PHE A 287 -0.83 -5.92 -7.74
N LEU A 288 0.22 -5.66 -6.95
CA LEU A 288 0.25 -4.61 -5.93
C LEU A 288 0.80 -3.33 -6.55
N VAL A 289 -0.11 -2.47 -7.01
CA VAL A 289 0.23 -1.28 -7.78
C VAL A 289 0.36 -0.06 -6.87
N GLY A 290 1.49 0.64 -6.95
CA GLY A 290 1.86 1.70 -6.00
C GLY A 290 2.44 1.16 -4.69
N ALA A 291 3.01 -0.05 -4.71
CA ALA A 291 3.52 -0.73 -3.51
C ALA A 291 4.63 0.08 -2.82
N ARG A 292 4.48 0.28 -1.50
CA ARG A 292 5.38 1.00 -0.61
C ARG A 292 5.62 0.18 0.66
N ALA A 293 4.72 0.27 1.63
CA ALA A 293 4.82 -0.44 2.91
C ALA A 293 4.75 -1.96 2.70
N GLU A 294 3.93 -2.39 1.74
CA GLU A 294 3.67 -3.77 1.35
C GLU A 294 4.94 -4.47 0.87
N ALA A 295 5.74 -3.78 0.05
CA ALA A 295 7.02 -4.25 -0.46
C ALA A 295 8.13 -4.28 0.62
N SER A 296 7.92 -3.56 1.73
CA SER A 296 8.85 -3.54 2.87
C SER A 296 8.56 -4.60 3.95
N LEU A 297 7.41 -5.27 3.88
CA LEU A 297 7.06 -6.35 4.80
C LEU A 297 8.02 -7.53 4.66
N PRO A 298 8.44 -8.17 5.77
CA PRO A 298 9.23 -9.40 5.71
C PRO A 298 8.51 -10.48 4.86
N PRO A 299 9.20 -11.17 3.92
CA PRO A 299 8.53 -12.12 3.02
C PRO A 299 7.72 -13.22 3.69
N HIS A 300 8.09 -13.65 4.91
CA HIS A 300 7.35 -14.67 5.67
C HIS A 300 5.96 -14.20 6.13
N ILE A 301 5.70 -12.89 6.23
CA ILE A 301 4.37 -12.35 6.54
C ILE A 301 3.38 -12.71 5.43
N TRP A 302 3.83 -12.68 4.18
CA TRP A 302 3.01 -13.05 3.02
C TRP A 302 2.71 -14.56 2.94
N LEU A 303 3.44 -15.43 3.67
CA LEU A 303 3.06 -16.84 3.77
C LEU A 303 1.68 -17.03 4.42
N GLN A 304 1.24 -16.09 5.26
CA GLN A 304 -0.11 -16.14 5.84
C GLN A 304 -1.23 -16.06 4.79
N LEU A 305 -0.97 -15.48 3.61
CA LEU A 305 -1.88 -15.59 2.47
C LEU A 305 -1.86 -17.02 1.89
N ALA A 306 -0.68 -17.57 1.62
CA ALA A 306 -0.52 -18.93 1.07
C ALA A 306 -0.95 -20.05 2.04
N HIS A 307 -1.00 -19.78 3.35
CA HIS A 307 -1.53 -20.71 4.37
C HIS A 307 -3.08 -20.75 4.42
N LEU A 308 -3.75 -19.77 3.80
CA LEU A 308 -5.23 -19.73 3.69
C LEU A 308 -5.75 -20.46 2.44
N PHE A 309 -4.88 -20.71 1.44
CA PHE A 309 -5.22 -21.43 0.22
C PHE A 309 -4.17 -22.52 -0.04
N PRO A 310 -4.25 -23.69 0.63
CA PRO A 310 -3.18 -24.69 0.61
C PRO A 310 -2.85 -25.19 -0.81
N GLN A 311 -3.87 -25.35 -1.66
CA GLN A 311 -3.78 -25.95 -3.01
C GLN A 311 -3.38 -24.98 -4.12
N THR A 312 -3.21 -23.68 -3.84
CA THR A 312 -3.08 -22.65 -4.88
C THR A 312 -1.78 -21.86 -4.76
N PRO A 313 -0.92 -21.86 -5.80
CA PRO A 313 0.30 -21.06 -5.81
C PRO A 313 0.00 -19.60 -6.18
N PHE A 314 0.68 -18.67 -5.51
CA PHE A 314 0.57 -17.22 -5.73
C PHE A 314 1.85 -16.62 -6.30
N HIS A 315 1.67 -15.66 -7.20
CA HIS A 315 2.73 -14.77 -7.67
C HIS A 315 2.35 -13.31 -7.35
N ILE A 316 3.06 -12.70 -6.41
CA ILE A 316 2.82 -11.31 -6.00
C ILE A 316 3.79 -10.38 -6.74
N HIS A 317 3.23 -9.44 -7.50
CA HIS A 317 3.96 -8.40 -8.23
C HIS A 317 3.89 -7.07 -7.48
N PHE A 318 4.97 -6.64 -6.84
CA PHE A 318 5.11 -5.31 -6.27
C PHE A 318 5.54 -4.33 -7.36
N ILE A 319 4.68 -3.40 -7.75
CA ILE A 319 4.92 -2.47 -8.87
C ILE A 319 4.87 -1.03 -8.36
N GLY A 320 5.95 -0.27 -8.57
CA GLY A 320 6.00 1.16 -8.30
C GLY A 320 7.41 1.66 -7.92
N PRO A 321 7.67 2.97 -7.98
CA PRO A 321 9.00 3.54 -7.75
C PRO A 321 9.60 3.26 -6.36
N ASP A 322 8.74 3.03 -5.36
CA ASP A 322 9.13 2.73 -3.98
C ASP A 322 9.15 1.21 -3.68
N ALA A 323 8.89 0.34 -4.66
CA ALA A 323 8.98 -1.11 -4.50
C ALA A 323 10.46 -1.52 -4.30
N ILE A 324 10.81 -1.91 -3.08
CA ILE A 324 12.21 -2.02 -2.63
C ILE A 324 12.97 -3.15 -3.35
N PRO A 325 13.99 -2.85 -4.17
CA PRO A 325 14.82 -3.88 -4.79
C PRO A 325 15.86 -4.39 -3.78
N SER A 326 15.48 -5.35 -2.93
CA SER A 326 16.32 -5.81 -1.81
C SER A 326 17.68 -6.41 -2.20
N LYS A 327 17.83 -6.94 -3.43
CA LYS A 327 19.04 -7.64 -3.91
C LYS A 327 19.36 -7.39 -5.39
N GLY A 328 18.66 -6.48 -6.05
CA GLY A 328 18.72 -6.28 -7.50
C GLY A 328 19.71 -5.20 -7.95
N VAL A 329 20.01 -5.17 -9.25
CA VAL A 329 20.58 -3.99 -9.89
C VAL A 329 19.54 -2.86 -9.80
N PRO A 330 19.90 -1.61 -9.43
CA PRO A 330 18.96 -0.50 -9.38
C PRO A 330 18.18 -0.36 -10.69
N ASN A 331 16.88 -0.08 -10.58
CA ASN A 331 15.95 0.10 -11.70
C ASN A 331 15.77 -1.13 -12.61
N LYS A 332 16.10 -2.35 -12.16
CA LYS A 332 15.74 -3.60 -12.85
C LYS A 332 14.75 -4.42 -12.02
N PRO A 333 13.79 -5.12 -12.67
CA PRO A 333 12.91 -6.05 -11.97
C PRO A 333 13.72 -7.18 -11.33
N PHE A 334 13.29 -7.60 -10.14
CA PHE A 334 13.92 -8.68 -9.38
C PHE A 334 12.86 -9.66 -8.87
N SER A 335 13.08 -10.96 -9.08
CA SER A 335 12.18 -12.01 -8.60
C SER A 335 12.86 -12.89 -7.56
N THR A 336 12.09 -13.33 -6.56
CA THR A 336 12.52 -14.28 -5.53
C THR A 336 11.35 -15.16 -5.13
N SER A 337 11.60 -16.44 -4.83
CA SER A 337 10.65 -17.33 -4.17
C SER A 337 11.04 -17.47 -2.70
N LEU A 338 10.05 -17.72 -1.84
CA LEU A 338 10.24 -18.09 -0.43
C LEU A 338 9.71 -19.50 -0.15
N ASP A 339 8.58 -19.84 -0.76
CA ASP A 339 7.94 -21.16 -0.78
C ASP A 339 7.67 -21.52 -2.25
N ALA A 340 7.56 -22.82 -2.57
CA ALA A 340 7.19 -23.29 -3.90
C ALA A 340 5.83 -22.71 -4.36
N ARG A 341 4.96 -22.37 -3.41
CA ARG A 341 3.63 -21.77 -3.64
C ARG A 341 3.61 -20.24 -3.52
N LEU A 342 4.75 -19.58 -3.26
CA LEU A 342 4.79 -18.12 -3.11
C LEU A 342 6.03 -17.51 -3.74
N THR A 343 5.81 -16.88 -4.90
CA THR A 343 6.82 -16.14 -5.67
C THR A 343 6.54 -14.65 -5.64
N PHE A 344 7.59 -13.84 -5.57
CA PHE A 344 7.53 -12.39 -5.57
C PHE A 344 8.29 -11.82 -6.77
N THR A 345 7.77 -10.78 -7.39
CA THR A 345 8.48 -9.94 -8.35
C THR A 345 8.37 -8.48 -7.92
N TYR A 346 9.51 -7.80 -7.82
CA TYR A 346 9.60 -6.38 -7.51
C TYR A 346 9.97 -5.62 -8.79
N ASP A 347 9.13 -4.69 -9.21
CA ASP A 347 9.36 -3.83 -10.38
C ASP A 347 9.30 -2.34 -9.99
N PRO A 348 10.42 -1.60 -10.10
CA PRO A 348 10.50 -0.20 -9.70
C PRO A 348 9.87 0.79 -10.71
N SER A 349 9.26 0.31 -11.80
CA SER A 349 8.65 1.18 -12.81
C SER A 349 7.19 1.54 -12.50
N PHE A 350 6.67 2.58 -13.15
CA PHE A 350 5.25 2.92 -13.08
C PHE A 350 4.40 1.88 -13.82
N TYR A 351 3.17 1.64 -13.35
CA TYR A 351 2.32 0.58 -13.88
C TYR A 351 2.06 0.66 -15.38
N HIS A 352 1.85 1.85 -15.96
CA HIS A 352 1.68 1.98 -17.41
C HIS A 352 2.90 1.48 -18.20
N GLN A 353 4.13 1.73 -17.71
CA GLN A 353 5.37 1.23 -18.32
C GLN A 353 5.56 -0.28 -18.09
N TYR A 354 5.09 -0.81 -16.96
CA TYR A 354 5.08 -2.25 -16.68
C TYR A 354 4.12 -2.97 -17.64
N HIS A 355 2.89 -2.45 -17.76
CA HIS A 355 1.81 -2.96 -18.62
C HIS A 355 2.26 -3.04 -20.08
N GLU A 356 2.86 -1.98 -20.63
CA GLU A 356 3.43 -1.99 -21.99
C GLU A 356 4.52 -3.06 -22.15
N ARG A 357 5.43 -3.21 -21.17
CA ARG A 357 6.57 -4.12 -21.23
C ARG A 357 6.17 -5.60 -21.29
N ILE A 358 5.04 -5.97 -20.67
CA ILE A 358 4.56 -7.36 -20.62
C ILE A 358 3.61 -7.72 -21.79
N GLY A 359 3.42 -6.82 -22.76
CA GLY A 359 2.55 -7.06 -23.93
C GLY A 359 1.14 -6.47 -23.83
N GLY A 360 0.91 -5.57 -22.88
CA GLY A 360 -0.38 -4.89 -22.71
C GLY A 360 -1.48 -5.80 -22.17
N THR A 361 -2.73 -5.49 -22.53
CA THR A 361 -3.92 -6.16 -22.00
C THR A 361 -4.04 -7.63 -22.36
N THR A 362 -3.40 -8.08 -23.44
CA THR A 362 -3.46 -9.49 -23.90
C THR A 362 -2.79 -10.48 -22.94
N HIS A 363 -1.93 -10.02 -22.04
CA HIS A 363 -1.23 -10.86 -21.06
C HIS A 363 -2.02 -11.07 -19.76
N PHE A 364 -3.16 -10.40 -19.58
CA PHE A 364 -3.97 -10.46 -18.36
C PHE A 364 -5.17 -11.38 -18.49
N ASP A 365 -5.43 -12.15 -17.44
CA ASP A 365 -6.54 -13.09 -17.32
C ASP A 365 -7.44 -12.73 -16.11
N PRO A 366 -8.66 -12.20 -16.33
CA PRO A 366 -9.62 -11.90 -15.27
C PRO A 366 -10.05 -13.06 -14.37
N TYR A 367 -9.70 -14.31 -14.70
CA TYR A 367 -9.96 -15.49 -13.87
C TYR A 367 -8.79 -15.81 -12.91
N ARG A 368 -7.60 -15.25 -13.15
CA ARG A 368 -6.36 -15.56 -12.40
C ARG A 368 -5.64 -14.33 -11.86
N ASP A 369 -5.98 -13.15 -12.37
CA ASP A 369 -5.32 -11.88 -12.07
C ASP A 369 -6.21 -10.95 -11.24
N VAL A 370 -5.60 -10.31 -10.24
CA VAL A 370 -6.27 -9.33 -9.39
C VAL A 370 -5.33 -8.19 -9.03
N PHE A 371 -5.86 -6.97 -9.04
CA PHE A 371 -5.13 -5.76 -8.68
C PHE A 371 -5.51 -5.27 -7.29
N PHE A 372 -4.52 -4.87 -6.49
CA PHE A 372 -4.72 -4.18 -5.22
C PHE A 372 -3.88 -2.90 -5.17
N LEU A 373 -4.53 -1.80 -4.81
CA LEU A 373 -3.92 -0.49 -4.64
C LEU A 373 -4.10 -0.04 -3.20
N PHE A 374 -3.02 -0.07 -2.43
CA PHE A 374 -3.04 0.29 -1.02
C PHE A 374 -2.82 1.81 -0.85
N SER A 375 -3.93 2.52 -0.59
CA SER A 375 -4.00 3.98 -0.38
C SER A 375 -3.27 4.78 -1.47
N PRO A 376 -3.70 4.70 -2.74
CA PRO A 376 -2.98 5.24 -3.89
C PRO A 376 -2.93 6.78 -3.95
N GLY A 377 -3.88 7.47 -3.30
CA GLY A 377 -3.95 8.94 -3.29
C GLY A 377 -4.30 9.49 -4.66
N PHE A 378 -5.42 9.05 -5.24
CA PHE A 378 -5.98 9.56 -6.49
C PHE A 378 -6.38 11.05 -6.40
N ALA A 379 -6.88 11.51 -5.26
CA ALA A 379 -7.24 12.91 -5.01
C ALA A 379 -6.05 13.79 -4.68
N HIS A 380 -4.96 13.20 -4.16
CA HIS A 380 -3.83 13.94 -3.63
C HIS A 380 -3.08 14.71 -4.76
N PRO A 381 -2.81 16.02 -4.61
CA PRO A 381 -2.39 16.87 -5.73
C PRO A 381 -1.11 16.46 -6.46
N LEU A 382 -0.15 15.85 -5.75
CA LEU A 382 1.13 15.45 -6.34
C LEU A 382 1.03 14.16 -7.18
N THR A 383 0.07 13.29 -6.86
CA THR A 383 -0.05 11.93 -7.42
C THR A 383 -1.16 11.80 -8.45
N ARG A 384 -2.22 12.60 -8.32
CA ARG A 384 -3.42 12.60 -9.18
C ARG A 384 -3.12 12.48 -10.68
N ASN A 385 -2.16 13.26 -11.19
CA ASN A 385 -1.86 13.31 -12.62
C ASN A 385 -1.17 12.04 -13.14
N GLY A 386 -0.41 11.32 -12.30
CA GLY A 386 0.31 10.10 -12.68
C GLY A 386 -0.56 8.84 -12.74
N TRP A 387 -1.75 8.88 -12.12
CA TRP A 387 -2.64 7.72 -12.03
C TRP A 387 -3.50 7.49 -13.28
N ARG A 388 -3.83 8.51 -14.06
CA ARG A 388 -4.81 8.43 -15.17
C ARG A 388 -4.49 7.34 -16.20
N SER A 389 -3.26 7.29 -16.72
CA SER A 389 -2.85 6.25 -17.68
C SER A 389 -2.83 4.86 -17.04
N SER A 390 -2.29 4.77 -15.82
CA SER A 390 -2.20 3.51 -15.07
C SER A 390 -3.59 2.91 -14.80
N VAL A 391 -4.56 3.72 -14.41
CA VAL A 391 -5.94 3.29 -14.15
C VAL A 391 -6.68 2.91 -15.43
N ALA A 392 -6.54 3.68 -16.51
CA ALA A 392 -7.12 3.33 -17.81
C ALA A 392 -6.64 1.93 -18.26
N ASN A 393 -5.33 1.69 -18.23
CA ASN A 393 -4.75 0.39 -18.58
C ASN A 393 -5.28 -0.76 -17.68
N MET A 394 -5.42 -0.54 -16.36
CA MET A 394 -6.01 -1.55 -15.46
C MET A 394 -7.47 -1.85 -15.81
N LEU A 395 -8.30 -0.84 -16.07
CA LEU A 395 -9.71 -1.03 -16.44
C LEU A 395 -9.86 -1.75 -17.79
N GLU A 396 -8.93 -1.53 -18.72
CA GLU A 396 -8.91 -2.23 -20.01
C GLU A 396 -8.73 -3.76 -19.83
N THR A 397 -7.94 -4.23 -18.85
CA THR A 397 -7.74 -5.67 -18.56
C THR A 397 -9.01 -6.43 -18.16
N LYS A 398 -10.08 -5.73 -17.73
CA LYS A 398 -11.30 -6.33 -17.15
C LYS A 398 -11.07 -7.24 -15.92
N CYS A 399 -9.91 -7.16 -15.28
CA CYS A 399 -9.64 -7.84 -14.01
C CYS A 399 -10.30 -7.09 -12.83
N ALA A 400 -10.40 -7.74 -11.68
CA ALA A 400 -10.88 -7.10 -10.45
C ALA A 400 -9.80 -6.14 -9.89
N VAL A 401 -10.20 -4.92 -9.54
CA VAL A 401 -9.32 -3.89 -8.95
C VAL A 401 -9.88 -3.50 -7.59
N PHE A 402 -9.13 -3.77 -6.52
CA PHE A 402 -9.47 -3.34 -5.16
C PHE A 402 -8.57 -2.18 -4.71
N VAL A 403 -9.16 -1.23 -4.00
CA VAL A 403 -8.48 -0.01 -3.54
C VAL A 403 -8.78 0.21 -2.06
N THR A 404 -7.77 0.58 -1.28
CA THR A 404 -7.93 0.97 0.13
C THR A 404 -7.69 2.46 0.35
N GLY A 405 -8.15 2.99 1.49
CA GLY A 405 -7.86 4.36 1.96
C GLY A 405 -7.30 4.38 3.39
N PHE A 406 -6.74 5.50 3.82
CA PHE A 406 -6.18 5.67 5.18
C PHE A 406 -7.19 6.17 6.22
N ASP A 407 -8.25 6.85 5.77
CA ASP A 407 -9.40 7.28 6.55
C ASP A 407 -10.63 7.42 5.63
N GLU A 408 -11.76 7.86 6.19
CA GLU A 408 -13.03 8.01 5.46
C GLU A 408 -13.03 9.21 4.48
N GLU A 409 -12.33 10.30 4.81
CA GLU A 409 -12.30 11.52 3.98
C GLU A 409 -11.39 11.34 2.77
N ASP A 410 -10.21 10.76 2.98
CA ASP A 410 -9.25 10.32 1.95
C ASP A 410 -9.92 9.35 0.97
N MET A 411 -10.60 8.31 1.49
CA MET A 411 -11.31 7.35 0.64
C MET A 411 -12.41 8.00 -0.21
N LYS A 412 -13.24 8.87 0.38
CA LYS A 412 -14.29 9.61 -0.37
C LYS A 412 -13.69 10.56 -1.40
N GLY A 413 -12.59 11.23 -1.06
CA GLY A 413 -11.85 12.09 -1.99
C GLY A 413 -11.31 11.30 -3.19
N ASP A 414 -10.66 10.17 -2.92
CA ASP A 414 -10.09 9.27 -3.94
C ASP A 414 -11.17 8.70 -4.86
N MET A 415 -12.32 8.29 -4.31
CA MET A 415 -13.48 7.88 -5.11
C MET A 415 -13.97 9.01 -6.03
N ALA A 416 -14.23 10.21 -5.49
CA ALA A 416 -14.71 11.34 -6.30
C ALA A 416 -13.69 11.78 -7.37
N ALA A 417 -12.38 11.62 -7.09
CA ALA A 417 -11.33 11.85 -8.08
C ALA A 417 -11.29 10.75 -9.15
N PHE A 418 -11.58 9.50 -8.78
CA PHE A 418 -11.65 8.35 -9.67
C PHE A 418 -12.86 8.44 -10.62
N GLU A 419 -14.06 8.65 -10.08
CA GLU A 419 -15.34 8.80 -10.81
C GLU A 419 -15.26 9.96 -11.82
N LYS A 420 -14.71 11.10 -11.42
CA LYS A 420 -14.51 12.26 -12.31
C LYS A 420 -13.53 11.98 -13.46
N SER A 421 -12.73 10.92 -13.37
CA SER A 421 -11.66 10.64 -14.33
C SER A 421 -11.98 9.51 -15.31
N HIS A 422 -12.93 8.61 -14.99
CA HIS A 422 -13.25 7.39 -15.74
C HIS A 422 -14.76 7.09 -15.65
N GLU A 423 -15.40 6.80 -16.78
CA GLU A 423 -16.86 6.53 -16.86
C GLU A 423 -17.19 5.05 -17.20
N GLU A 424 -16.18 4.28 -17.65
CA GLU A 424 -16.30 2.92 -18.16
C GLU A 424 -15.95 1.83 -17.13
N PHE A 425 -16.51 1.94 -15.92
CA PHE A 425 -16.30 0.95 -14.86
C PHE A 425 -17.61 0.52 -14.18
N ASP A 426 -17.58 -0.68 -13.63
CA ASP A 426 -18.60 -1.25 -12.77
C ASP A 426 -18.06 -1.42 -11.35
N TRP A 427 -18.89 -1.16 -10.34
CA TRP A 427 -18.56 -1.45 -8.95
C TRP A 427 -18.57 -2.95 -8.72
N ILE A 428 -17.49 -3.52 -8.15
CA ILE A 428 -17.47 -4.90 -7.66
C ILE A 428 -17.71 -4.94 -6.14
N LEU A 429 -17.13 -4.00 -5.40
CA LEU A 429 -17.27 -3.89 -3.96
C LEU A 429 -17.58 -2.43 -3.62
N LYS A 430 -18.74 -2.20 -2.98
CA LYS A 430 -19.12 -0.87 -2.52
C LYS A 430 -18.16 -0.41 -1.42
N PRO A 431 -17.90 0.91 -1.31
CA PRO A 431 -17.05 1.46 -0.26
C PRO A 431 -17.56 1.14 1.15
N GLY A 432 -16.65 0.74 2.01
CA GLY A 432 -16.92 0.48 3.41
C GLY A 432 -15.64 0.39 4.23
N GLU A 433 -15.81 0.30 5.55
CA GLU A 433 -14.73 0.02 6.50
C GLU A 433 -14.17 -1.38 6.25
N ASN A 434 -12.84 -1.48 6.21
CA ASN A 434 -12.15 -2.74 6.07
C ASN A 434 -12.04 -3.44 7.43
N VAL A 435 -12.71 -4.59 7.56
CA VAL A 435 -12.65 -5.46 8.75
C VAL A 435 -11.22 -5.79 9.17
N PHE A 436 -10.31 -5.94 8.21
CA PHE A 436 -8.89 -6.26 8.44
C PHE A 436 -7.96 -5.04 8.31
N ARG A 437 -8.45 -3.83 8.60
CA ARG A 437 -7.57 -2.67 8.80
C ARG A 437 -6.58 -2.90 9.94
N SER A 438 -5.46 -2.19 9.93
CA SER A 438 -4.56 -2.10 11.09
C SER A 438 -5.33 -1.54 12.28
N LEU A 439 -5.26 -2.20 13.44
CA LEU A 439 -5.78 -1.65 14.69
C LEU A 439 -4.81 -0.64 15.32
N LYS A 440 -3.50 -0.76 15.03
CA LYS A 440 -2.52 0.26 15.39
C LYS A 440 -2.73 1.52 14.56
N ARG A 441 -2.77 2.66 15.25
CA ARG A 441 -2.75 4.00 14.65
C ARG A 441 -1.32 4.39 14.24
N ASP A 442 -1.21 5.06 13.11
CA ASP A 442 0.01 5.75 12.70
C ASP A 442 -0.18 7.26 12.87
N VAL A 443 0.70 7.87 13.66
CA VAL A 443 0.68 9.30 13.98
C VAL A 443 1.50 10.06 12.94
N ASN A 444 0.90 11.06 12.29
CA ASN A 444 1.65 11.97 11.41
C ASN A 444 2.61 12.83 12.24
N LEU A 445 3.88 12.88 11.85
CA LEU A 445 4.93 13.61 12.58
C LEU A 445 4.93 15.12 12.28
N GLU A 446 4.27 15.56 11.20
CA GLU A 446 4.09 16.98 10.85
C GLU A 446 2.86 17.59 11.56
N ASP A 447 1.81 16.79 11.82
CA ASP A 447 0.63 17.21 12.56
C ASP A 447 0.07 16.06 13.40
N LEU A 448 0.35 16.11 14.71
CA LEU A 448 -0.03 15.06 15.67
C LEU A 448 -1.56 14.91 15.86
N ARG A 449 -2.36 15.88 15.39
CA ARG A 449 -3.82 15.79 15.37
C ARG A 449 -4.30 14.78 14.34
N HIS A 450 -3.55 14.60 13.26
CA HIS A 450 -3.87 13.65 12.20
C HIS A 450 -3.26 12.27 12.50
N GLN A 451 -4.15 11.31 12.76
CA GLN A 451 -3.82 9.91 13.03
C GLN A 451 -4.63 9.05 12.07
N ILE A 452 -3.95 8.12 11.41
CA ILE A 452 -4.55 7.28 10.37
C ILE A 452 -4.51 5.80 10.76
N PHE A 453 -5.39 5.01 10.17
CA PHE A 453 -5.31 3.55 10.24
C PHE A 453 -4.88 3.02 8.87
N ALA A 454 -3.82 2.20 8.83
CA ALA A 454 -3.42 1.57 7.58
C ALA A 454 -4.54 0.63 7.08
N ASN A 455 -4.90 0.81 5.81
CA ASN A 455 -6.01 0.13 5.14
C ASN A 455 -7.38 0.30 5.83
N TRP A 456 -7.71 1.50 6.32
CA TRP A 456 -8.97 1.79 7.03
C TRP A 456 -10.22 1.37 6.27
N GLY A 457 -10.30 1.75 4.99
CA GLY A 457 -11.44 1.48 4.11
C GLY A 457 -11.05 0.65 2.91
N ILE A 458 -12.04 0.02 2.27
CA ILE A 458 -11.88 -0.74 1.04
C ILE A 458 -13.07 -0.54 0.10
N TRP A 459 -12.78 -0.47 -1.19
CA TRP A 459 -13.75 -0.52 -2.29
C TRP A 459 -13.14 -1.27 -3.47
N GLY A 460 -13.93 -1.55 -4.50
CA GLY A 460 -13.43 -2.20 -5.69
C GLY A 460 -14.25 -1.94 -6.93
N VAL A 461 -13.56 -1.89 -8.07
CA VAL A 461 -14.10 -1.63 -9.40
C VAL A 461 -13.54 -2.61 -10.43
N ARG A 462 -14.18 -2.66 -11.58
CA ARG A 462 -13.79 -3.42 -12.78
C ARG A 462 -14.09 -2.59 -14.01
N GLY A 463 -13.31 -2.68 -15.08
CA GLY A 463 -13.71 -2.07 -16.35
C GLY A 463 -14.92 -2.77 -16.98
N LYS A 464 -15.84 -1.99 -17.57
CA LYS A 464 -17.09 -2.50 -18.15
C LYS A 464 -16.87 -3.60 -19.19
N ARG A 465 -17.73 -4.61 -19.16
CA ARG A 465 -17.89 -5.59 -20.24
C ARG A 465 -19.16 -5.28 -21.01
N TYR A 466 -19.06 -5.10 -22.32
CA TYR A 466 -20.22 -5.03 -23.20
C TYR A 466 -20.61 -6.46 -23.57
N GLU A 467 -21.79 -6.90 -23.13
CA GLU A 467 -22.38 -8.13 -23.66
C GLU A 467 -22.76 -7.89 -25.12
N VAL A 468 -22.35 -8.80 -26.01
CA VAL A 468 -22.72 -8.72 -27.42
C VAL A 468 -24.16 -9.21 -27.54
N THR A 469 -25.12 -8.28 -27.55
CA THR A 469 -26.46 -8.58 -28.04
C THR A 469 -26.34 -8.96 -29.52
N GLN A 470 -26.68 -10.21 -29.83
CA GLN A 470 -27.02 -10.57 -31.20
C GLN A 470 -28.26 -9.72 -31.57
N PRO A 471 -28.29 -9.08 -32.74
CA PRO A 471 -29.52 -8.45 -33.21
C PRO A 471 -30.59 -9.53 -33.33
N ASP A 472 -31.79 -9.26 -32.84
CA ASP A 472 -32.94 -10.14 -33.05
C ASP A 472 -33.11 -10.35 -34.57
N GLU A 473 -33.16 -11.61 -35.02
CA GLU A 473 -33.41 -11.94 -36.43
C GLU A 473 -34.85 -11.51 -36.79
N GLU A 474 -35.01 -10.61 -37.77
CA GLU A 474 -36.29 -10.02 -38.22
C GLU A 474 -37.31 -11.05 -38.77
#